data_AF-A0A931KCU9-F1
#
_entry.id   AF-A0A931KCU9-F1
#
_cell.length_a   1.000
_cell.length_b   1.000
_cell.length_c   1.000
_cell.angle_alpha   90.00
_cell.angle_beta   90.00
_cell.angle_gamma   90.00
#
_symmetry.space_group_name_H-M   'P 1'
#
loop_
_entity.id
_entity.type
_entity.pdbx_description
1 polymer ?
#
loop_
_entity_poly.entity_id
_entity_poly.type
_entity_poly.pdbx_seq_one_letter_code
_entity_poly.pdbx_strand_id
1 'polypeptide(L)' 'MSDICPVCFWEDDGQDDHDADIVRGGPNGALSLSEARANYLRFGACEIKMLGNVRPPRPEELPDGGTS' A
#
# COMPACT_ATOMS: atom_id res chain seq x y z
N MET A 1 6.58 -16.65 2.78
CA MET A 1 5.19 -16.19 2.89
C MET A 1 5.26 -14.71 2.65
N SER A 2 4.55 -14.20 1.66
CA SER A 2 4.58 -12.77 1.33
C SER A 2 3.67 -11.99 2.28
N ASP A 3 4.19 -10.90 2.84
CA ASP A 3 3.42 -9.99 3.70
C ASP A 3 2.69 -8.94 2.84
N ILE A 4 1.71 -9.41 2.07
CA ILE A 4 0.86 -8.56 1.22
C ILE A 4 -0.24 -7.94 2.06
N CYS A 5 -0.33 -6.61 2.06
CA CYS A 5 -1.41 -5.88 2.70
C CYS A 5 -2.75 -6.18 1.99
N PRO A 6 -3.74 -6.77 2.66
CA PRO A 6 -5.04 -7.07 2.02
C PRO A 6 -5.90 -5.83 1.76
N VAL A 7 -5.51 -4.66 2.28
CA VAL A 7 -6.24 -3.40 2.14
C VAL A 7 -5.81 -2.63 0.90
N CYS A 8 -4.52 -2.66 0.55
CA CYS A 8 -4.01 -1.95 -0.62
C CYS A 8 -3.28 -2.84 -1.64
N PHE A 9 -3.01 -4.10 -1.32
CA PHE A 9 -2.26 -5.05 -2.15
C PHE A 9 -0.78 -4.70 -2.37
N TRP A 10 -0.18 -3.89 -1.49
CA TRP A 10 1.26 -3.66 -1.43
C TRP A 10 1.96 -4.80 -0.68
N GLU A 11 3.08 -5.32 -1.19
CA GLU A 11 3.91 -6.29 -0.47
C GLU A 11 4.95 -5.55 0.37
N ASP A 12 5.04 -5.88 1.66
CA ASP A 12 6.12 -5.39 2.51
C ASP A 12 7.45 -6.04 2.10
N ASP A 13 8.28 -5.27 1.39
CA ASP A 13 9.64 -5.61 0.99
C ASP A 13 10.70 -4.85 1.82
N GLY A 14 10.30 -4.26 2.95
CA GLY A 14 11.14 -3.42 3.80
C GLY A 14 11.45 -2.03 3.21
N GLN A 15 10.63 -1.54 2.28
CA GLN A 15 10.67 -0.15 1.82
C GLN A 15 10.00 0.76 2.85
N ASP A 16 10.62 1.90 3.14
CA ASP A 16 10.13 2.86 4.13
C ASP A 16 10.15 4.30 3.58
N ASP A 17 9.99 5.28 4.46
CA ASP A 17 9.94 6.69 4.07
C ASP A 17 11.25 7.21 3.48
N HIS A 18 12.41 6.62 3.82
CA HIS A 18 13.71 7.09 3.33
C HIS A 18 13.91 6.82 1.85
N ASP A 19 13.28 5.76 1.34
CA ASP A 19 13.39 5.36 -0.05
C ASP A 19 12.03 5.19 -0.73
N ALA A 20 10.99 5.84 -0.21
CA ALA A 20 9.61 5.71 -0.68
C ALA A 20 9.42 6.06 -2.17
N ASP A 21 10.24 6.95 -2.72
CA ASP A 21 10.19 7.38 -4.12
C ASP A 21 10.99 6.47 -5.06
N ILE A 22 11.72 5.48 -4.53
CA ILE A 22 12.54 4.56 -5.32
C ILE A 22 11.68 3.39 -5.83
N VAL A 23 11.78 3.10 -7.13
CA VAL A 23 11.23 1.87 -7.69
C VAL A 23 12.23 0.74 -7.45
N ARG A 24 11.96 -0.12 -6.46
CA ARG A 24 12.84 -1.27 -6.12
C ARG A 24 12.68 -2.45 -7.09
N GLY A 25 11.58 -2.53 -7.82
CA GLY A 25 11.27 -3.72 -8.62
C GLY A 25 10.59 -4.81 -7.79
N GLY A 26 10.84 -6.06 -8.16
CA GLY A 26 10.41 -7.22 -7.37
C GLY A 26 8.88 -7.36 -7.30
N PRO A 27 8.31 -7.64 -6.11
CA PRO A 27 6.90 -7.95 -5.94
C PRO A 27 5.97 -6.76 -6.25
N ASN A 28 6.43 -5.55 -5.97
CA ASN A 28 5.71 -4.30 -6.20
C ASN A 28 5.92 -3.77 -7.64
N GLY A 29 6.73 -4.46 -8.45
CA GLY A 29 6.91 -4.19 -9.87
C GLY A 29 7.49 -2.81 -10.14
N ALA A 30 6.80 -2.01 -10.96
CA ALA A 30 7.28 -0.69 -11.38
C ALA A 30 6.80 0.46 -10.48
N LEU A 31 6.16 0.16 -9.34
CA LEU A 31 5.66 1.17 -8.41
C LEU A 31 6.69 1.48 -7.33
N SER A 32 6.80 2.76 -7.00
CA SER A 32 7.37 3.23 -5.74
C SER A 32 6.33 3.20 -4.61
N LEU A 33 6.77 3.17 -3.36
CA LEU A 33 5.87 3.25 -2.18
C LEU A 33 5.06 4.56 -2.17
N SER A 34 5.66 5.68 -2.58
CA SER A 34 4.99 6.97 -2.71
C SER A 34 3.84 6.92 -3.72
N GLU A 35 4.05 6.31 -4.88
CA GLU A 35 2.99 6.12 -5.89
C GLU A 35 1.90 5.19 -5.37
N ALA A 36 2.26 4.08 -4.72
CA ALA A 36 1.29 3.16 -4.13
C ALA A 36 0.43 3.83 -3.06
N ARG A 37 1.01 4.68 -2.20
CA ARG A 37 0.27 5.50 -1.22
C ARG A 37 -0.68 6.48 -1.91
N ALA A 38 -0.20 7.20 -2.94
CA ALA A 38 -1.04 8.13 -3.71
C ALA A 38 -2.20 7.41 -4.41
N ASN A 39 -1.95 6.22 -4.96
CA ASN A 39 -2.95 5.36 -5.59
C ASN A 39 -3.99 4.87 -4.59
N TYR A 40 -3.55 4.45 -3.40
CA TYR A 40 -4.45 4.04 -2.33
C TYR A 40 -5.39 5.18 -1.92
N LEU A 41 -4.87 6.40 -1.78
CA LEU A 41 -5.71 7.59 -1.51
C LEU A 41 -6.70 7.91 -2.64
N ARG A 42 -6.37 7.58 -3.90
CA ARG A 42 -7.21 7.88 -5.06
C ARG A 42 -8.30 6.84 -5.32
N PHE A 43 -8.00 5.55 -5.16
CA PHE A 43 -8.92 4.47 -5.51
C PHE A 43 -8.91 3.27 -4.57
N GLY A 44 -8.08 3.25 -3.52
CA GLY A 44 -8.10 2.20 -2.49
C GLY A 44 -7.25 0.97 -2.77
N ALA A 45 -6.30 1.04 -3.72
CA ALA A 45 -5.29 0.00 -3.96
C ALA A 45 -3.94 0.62 -4.36
N CYS A 46 -2.85 -0.15 -4.30
CA CYS A 46 -1.52 0.27 -4.76
C CYS A 46 -1.48 0.48 -6.28
N GLU A 47 -2.34 -0.23 -7.02
CA GLU A 47 -2.49 -0.14 -8.47
C GLU A 47 -3.94 -0.41 -8.89
N ILE A 48 -4.42 0.24 -9.95
CA ILE A 48 -5.82 0.10 -10.42
C ILE A 48 -6.17 -1.37 -10.70
N LYS A 49 -5.23 -2.15 -11.26
CA LYS A 49 -5.46 -3.57 -11.57
C LYS A 49 -5.67 -4.45 -10.32
N MET A 50 -5.29 -3.96 -9.14
CA MET A 50 -5.39 -4.71 -7.88
C MET A 50 -6.67 -4.43 -7.10
N LEU A 51 -7.55 -3.56 -7.60
CA LEU A 51 -8.85 -3.27 -6.98
C LEU A 51 -9.71 -4.52 -6.72
N GLY A 52 -9.59 -5.55 -7.57
CA GLY A 52 -10.33 -6.82 -7.38
C GLY A 52 -9.78 -7.71 -6.26
N ASN A 53 -8.59 -7.40 -5.72
CA ASN A 53 -7.87 -8.20 -4.74
C ASN A 53 -7.80 -7.56 -3.35
N VAL A 54 -8.34 -6.35 -3.19
CA VAL A 54 -8.36 -5.64 -1.91
C VAL A 54 -9.68 -5.83 -1.18
N ARG A 55 -9.65 -5.63 0.14
CA ARG A 55 -10.84 -5.48 0.99
C ARG A 55 -10.82 -4.13 1.68
N PRO A 56 -11.97 -3.63 2.16
CA PRO A 56 -12.00 -2.47 3.05
C PRO A 56 -11.13 -2.71 4.30
N PRO A 57 -10.49 -1.65 4.85
CA PRO A 57 -9.82 -1.74 6.15
C PRO A 57 -10.83 -2.08 7.23
N ARG A 58 -10.42 -2.90 8.20
CA ARG A 58 -11.19 -3.17 9.41
C ARG A 58 -11.10 -1.96 10.35
N PRO A 59 -12.06 -1.77 11.26
CA PRO A 59 -12.00 -0.70 12.25
C PRO A 59 -10.68 -0.69 13.04
N GLU A 60 -10.11 -1.86 13.34
CA GLU A 60 -8.85 -2.01 14.08
C GLU A 60 -7.59 -1.66 13.26
N GLU A 61 -7.71 -1.56 11.92
CA GLU A 61 -6.62 -1.19 11.01
C GLU A 61 -6.64 0.29 10.65
N LEU A 62 -7.69 1.01 11.05
CA LEU A 62 -7.76 2.45 10.90
C LEU A 62 -6.94 3.11 12.01
N PRO A 63 -6.23 4.20 11.73
CA PRO A 63 -5.61 4.98 12.78
C PRO A 63 -6.70 5.45 13.76
N ASP A 64 -6.47 5.26 15.06
CA ASP A 64 -7.32 5.82 16.11
C ASP A 64 -7.47 7.31 15.82
N GLY A 65 -8.68 7.72 15.44
CA GLY A 65 -8.97 9.04 14.89
C GLY A 65 -8.24 10.12 15.68
N GLY A 66 -7.20 10.69 15.06
CA GLY A 66 -6.25 11.58 15.70
C GLY A 66 -6.95 12.79 16.32
N THR A 67 -7.15 12.75 17.63
CA THR A 67 -7.24 13.92 18.49
C THR A 67 -6.09 13.84 19.48
N SER A 68 -5.03 14.57 19.20
CA SER A 68 -4.08 15.10 20.17
C SER A 68 -3.76 16.53 19.77
#